data_AF-A0A1M4EH52-F1
#
_entry.id   AF-A0A1M4EH52-F1
#
_cell.length_a   1.000
_cell.length_b   1.000
_cell.length_c   1.000
_cell.angle_alpha   90.00
_cell.angle_beta   90.00
_cell.angle_gamma   90.00
#
_symmetry.space_group_name_H-M   'P 1'
#
loop_
_entity.id
_entity.type
_entity.pdbx_description
1 polymer ?
#
loop_
_entity_poly.entity_id
_entity_poly.type
_entity_poly.pdbx_seq_one_letter_code
_entity_poly.pdbx_strand_id
1 'polypeptide(L)'
;MELLVIPPFTDFTTEIVPPPGTEVLDLGAGIVERLTVIERAAYDDAYLRAVGTALRLAADPALRPSLDGLELAEGSTQSSRDVLAAAARCELFRPEVEQAVEAAKERRVHVVVDGERQLPAAFALVRALGAERVTLCGRLVAEQVAALRRVPELAGAEWLGWSPERVIRPSWYAGGPRTPVRWLTGPDTPPDSGPWAGRLDAVRVAAFPLDTLARCRGLTIIVTRIDFLAAVTGLNGMTVNLRRLLAAIPVAAPVTCELAVGAPGIDAGAVGESLELLADGPGGVRLGGLRAYRMGIRTVWAGHSVRFPPRAGHDLTRWIEFDAPETMREWEVATTIRAWRDRLHGLPPGRLAACTVAGGEGTAGVSVLGRGHG
;
A
#
# COMPACT_ATOMS: atom_id res chain seq x y z
N MET A 1 -0.30 27.01 -15.76
CA MET A 1 0.21 25.63 -15.78
C MET A 1 0.30 25.17 -14.35
N GLU A 2 -0.50 24.16 -13.98
CA GLU A 2 -0.60 23.67 -12.61
C GLU A 2 0.51 22.64 -12.35
N LEU A 3 1.01 22.60 -11.11
CA LEU A 3 1.99 21.63 -10.66
C LEU A 3 1.30 20.58 -9.78
N LEU A 4 1.43 19.31 -10.14
CA LEU A 4 1.01 18.16 -9.34
C LEU A 4 2.22 17.59 -8.62
N VAL A 5 2.23 17.69 -7.29
CA VAL A 5 3.29 17.17 -6.42
C VAL A 5 2.86 15.84 -5.82
N ILE A 6 3.70 14.83 -6.03
CA ILE A 6 3.55 13.50 -5.44
C ILE A 6 4.48 13.43 -4.23
N PRO A 7 3.96 13.40 -2.99
CA PRO A 7 4.79 13.44 -1.79
C PRO A 7 5.72 12.22 -1.67
N PRO A 8 6.80 12.35 -0.89
CA PRO A 8 7.56 11.23 -0.35
C PRO A 8 6.69 10.11 0.21
N PHE A 9 7.22 8.89 0.16
CA PHE A 9 6.53 7.65 0.57
C PHE A 9 5.29 7.30 -0.26
N THR A 10 5.08 7.92 -1.41
CA THR A 10 4.23 7.34 -2.46
C THR A 10 4.82 6.01 -2.93
N ASP A 11 3.99 5.07 -3.39
CA ASP A 11 4.51 3.84 -3.98
C ASP A 11 5.24 4.18 -5.30
N PHE A 12 6.58 4.20 -5.22
CA PHE A 12 7.51 4.53 -6.31
C PHE A 12 7.52 3.51 -7.44
N THR A 13 6.78 2.41 -7.31
CA THR A 13 6.59 1.42 -8.39
C THR A 13 5.39 1.73 -9.28
N THR A 14 4.67 2.79 -8.94
CA THR A 14 3.58 3.36 -9.75
C THR A 14 3.93 4.77 -10.16
N GLU A 15 3.29 5.25 -11.21
CA GLU A 15 3.28 6.64 -11.61
C GLU A 15 1.83 7.13 -11.66
N ILE A 16 1.69 8.42 -11.43
CA ILE A 16 0.40 9.10 -11.53
C ILE A 16 0.20 9.53 -12.97
N VAL A 17 -1.00 9.31 -13.50
CA VAL A 17 -1.44 9.85 -14.80
C VAL A 17 -2.01 11.25 -14.54
N PRO A 18 -1.28 12.33 -14.87
CA PRO A 18 -1.77 13.68 -14.64
C PRO A 18 -2.86 14.05 -15.65
N PRO A 19 -3.71 15.05 -15.31
CA PRO A 19 -4.53 15.72 -16.30
C PRO A 19 -3.68 16.30 -17.45
N PRO A 20 -4.22 16.40 -18.67
CA PRO A 20 -3.51 17.03 -19.78
C PRO A 20 -3.03 18.45 -19.45
N GLY A 21 -1.75 18.73 -19.68
CA GLY A 21 -1.15 20.05 -19.44
C GLY A 21 -0.71 20.32 -18.00
N THR A 22 -0.79 19.33 -17.10
CA THR A 22 -0.29 19.41 -15.73
C THR A 22 1.14 18.88 -15.65
N GLU A 23 2.02 19.64 -15.00
CA GLU A 23 3.40 19.20 -14.70
C GLU A 23 3.38 18.28 -13.48
N VAL A 24 4.17 17.20 -13.48
CA VAL A 24 4.28 16.28 -12.35
C VAL A 24 5.66 16.39 -11.72
N LEU A 25 5.70 16.63 -10.42
CA LEU A 25 6.89 16.52 -9.59
C LEU A 25 6.76 15.31 -8.66
N ASP A 26 7.46 14.22 -8.99
CA ASP A 26 7.43 12.99 -8.18
C ASP A 26 8.55 12.95 -7.13
N LEU A 27 8.25 13.47 -5.95
CA LEU A 27 9.17 13.45 -4.81
C LEU A 27 9.30 12.05 -4.19
N GLY A 28 8.31 11.17 -4.41
CA GLY A 28 8.34 9.78 -3.98
C GLY A 28 9.40 8.96 -4.73
N ALA A 29 9.55 9.21 -6.03
CA ALA A 29 10.65 8.67 -6.82
C ALA A 29 12.00 9.29 -6.41
N GLY A 30 12.05 10.63 -6.27
CA GLY A 30 13.28 11.35 -5.93
C GLY A 30 13.94 10.91 -4.62
N ILE A 31 13.15 10.70 -3.55
CA ILE A 31 13.71 10.21 -2.28
C ILE A 31 14.29 8.80 -2.40
N VAL A 32 13.69 7.93 -3.23
CA VAL A 32 14.18 6.56 -3.44
C VAL A 32 15.49 6.58 -4.23
N GLU A 33 15.57 7.38 -5.28
CA GLU A 33 16.80 7.58 -6.06
C GLU A 33 17.94 8.09 -5.19
N ARG A 34 17.68 9.13 -4.38
CA ARG A 34 18.66 9.71 -3.46
C ARG A 34 19.16 8.72 -2.41
N LEU A 35 18.26 7.91 -1.85
CA LEU A 35 18.61 6.95 -0.78
C LEU A 35 19.33 5.71 -1.29
N THR A 36 19.13 5.30 -2.55
CA THR A 36 19.70 4.06 -3.07
C THR A 36 20.99 4.25 -3.85
N VAL A 37 21.20 5.39 -4.53
CA VAL A 37 22.40 5.67 -5.36
C VAL A 37 22.68 4.59 -6.44
N ILE A 38 21.69 3.75 -6.76
CA ILE A 38 21.81 2.64 -7.70
C ILE A 38 20.91 2.92 -8.91
N GLU A 39 21.52 2.98 -10.10
CA GLU A 39 20.79 3.03 -11.37
C GLU A 39 20.12 1.68 -11.67
N ARG A 40 18.94 1.72 -12.29
CA ARG A 40 18.10 0.54 -12.51
C ARG A 40 17.72 0.35 -13.98
N ALA A 41 17.68 -0.91 -14.42
CA ALA A 41 17.18 -1.30 -15.74
C ALA A 41 15.85 -2.11 -15.73
N ALA A 42 15.47 -2.80 -14.64
CA ALA A 42 14.24 -3.62 -14.55
C ALA A 42 13.77 -3.90 -13.10
N TYR A 43 12.70 -4.70 -12.92
CA TYR A 43 12.31 -5.27 -11.62
C TYR A 43 13.48 -6.05 -11.00
N ASP A 44 13.82 -5.75 -9.75
CA ASP A 44 14.92 -6.39 -9.04
C ASP A 44 14.61 -6.45 -7.54
N ASP A 45 14.49 -7.66 -7.00
CA ASP A 45 14.30 -7.90 -5.58
C ASP A 45 15.49 -7.38 -4.74
N ALA A 46 16.70 -7.42 -5.28
CA ALA A 46 17.88 -6.86 -4.61
C ALA A 46 17.75 -5.34 -4.48
N TYR A 47 17.27 -4.67 -5.52
CA TYR A 47 16.95 -3.25 -5.45
C TYR A 47 15.87 -2.95 -4.40
N LEU A 48 14.76 -3.69 -4.36
CA LEU A 48 13.74 -3.49 -3.31
C LEU A 48 14.31 -3.70 -1.90
N ARG A 49 15.16 -4.72 -1.71
CA ARG A 49 15.89 -4.93 -0.44
C ARG A 49 16.84 -3.78 -0.11
N ALA A 50 17.52 -3.23 -1.11
CA ALA A 50 18.39 -2.07 -0.95
C ALA A 50 17.59 -0.84 -0.54
N VAL A 51 16.47 -0.52 -1.21
CA VAL A 51 15.55 0.56 -0.81
C VAL A 51 15.06 0.36 0.62
N GLY A 52 14.61 -0.84 0.97
CA GLY A 52 14.12 -1.13 2.32
C GLY A 52 15.20 -1.00 3.40
N THR A 53 16.43 -1.34 3.08
CA THR A 53 17.58 -1.14 3.96
C THR A 53 17.96 0.33 4.08
N ALA A 54 18.01 1.06 2.97
CA ALA A 54 18.30 2.49 2.95
C ALA A 54 17.27 3.29 3.76
N LEU A 55 15.97 2.97 3.62
CA LEU A 55 14.92 3.58 4.45
C LEU A 55 15.14 3.31 5.94
N ARG A 56 15.42 2.06 6.34
CA ARG A 56 15.66 1.72 7.76
C ARG A 56 16.90 2.39 8.34
N LEU A 57 17.92 2.59 7.52
CA LEU A 57 19.17 3.26 7.92
C LEU A 57 19.08 4.78 7.84
N ALA A 58 18.06 5.32 7.16
CA ALA A 58 17.79 6.75 7.12
C ALA A 58 17.32 7.20 8.52
N ALA A 59 18.30 7.56 9.35
CA ALA A 59 18.05 8.10 10.67
C ALA A 59 17.32 9.45 10.55
N ASP A 60 16.18 9.56 11.24
CA ASP A 60 15.40 10.79 11.32
C ASP A 60 14.82 10.89 12.74
N PRO A 61 14.86 12.08 13.37
CA PRO A 61 14.36 12.24 14.74
C PRO A 61 12.83 12.14 14.84
N ALA A 62 12.11 12.30 13.73
CA ALA A 62 10.65 12.37 13.69
C ALA A 62 10.00 11.11 13.13
N LEU A 63 10.70 10.34 12.28
CA LEU A 63 10.12 9.25 11.50
C LEU A 63 10.97 7.98 11.54
N ARG A 64 10.31 6.83 11.47
CA ARG A 64 10.90 5.51 11.26
C ARG A 64 10.33 4.91 9.97
N PRO A 65 10.93 5.19 8.81
CA PRO A 65 10.43 4.69 7.54
C PRO A 65 10.87 3.24 7.29
N SER A 66 10.04 2.51 6.56
CA SER A 66 10.39 1.19 6.04
C SER A 66 9.75 0.96 4.68
N LEU A 67 10.18 -0.11 4.01
CA LEU A 67 9.58 -0.51 2.75
C LEU A 67 8.12 -0.92 2.87
N ASP A 68 7.64 -1.22 4.08
CA ASP A 68 6.26 -1.65 4.39
C ASP A 68 5.44 -0.62 5.18
N GLY A 69 6.07 0.41 5.74
CA GLY A 69 5.38 1.37 6.59
C GLY A 69 6.12 2.69 6.78
N LEU A 70 5.48 3.56 7.53
CA LEU A 70 6.11 4.71 8.16
C LEU A 70 5.48 4.84 9.53
N GLU A 71 6.33 4.90 10.55
CA GLU A 71 5.92 5.18 11.92
C GLU A 71 6.44 6.55 12.32
N LEU A 72 5.68 7.26 13.16
CA LEU A 72 6.21 8.44 13.83
C LEU A 72 7.14 7.95 14.95
N ALA A 73 8.25 8.65 15.18
CA ALA A 73 9.14 8.36 16.30
C ALA A 73 8.41 8.54 17.65
N GLU A 74 7.48 9.50 17.69
CA GLU A 74 6.61 9.82 18.82
C GLU A 74 5.18 10.08 18.33
N GLY A 75 4.18 9.61 19.06
CA GLY A 75 2.77 9.85 18.76
C GLY A 75 2.18 8.94 17.69
N SER A 76 1.13 9.40 17.01
CA SER A 76 0.34 8.60 16.08
C SER A 76 0.00 9.34 14.79
N THR A 77 -0.03 8.63 13.65
CA THR A 77 -0.54 9.16 12.38
C THR A 77 -2.06 9.37 12.35
N GLN A 78 -2.75 9.08 13.47
CA GLN A 78 -4.15 9.39 13.72
C GLN A 78 -4.36 10.69 14.50
N SER A 79 -3.30 11.36 14.93
CA SER A 79 -3.31 12.66 15.61
C SER A 79 -2.71 13.71 14.68
N SER A 80 -3.48 14.71 14.27
CA SER A 80 -2.99 15.81 13.43
C SER A 80 -1.84 16.55 14.11
N ARG A 81 -1.92 16.75 15.42
CA ARG A 81 -0.87 17.36 16.25
C ARG A 81 0.44 16.59 16.13
N ASP A 82 0.41 15.27 16.24
CA ASP A 82 1.62 14.44 16.18
C ASP A 82 2.20 14.43 14.76
N VAL A 83 1.34 14.36 13.74
CA VAL A 83 1.74 14.47 12.33
C VAL A 83 2.39 15.82 12.04
N LEU A 84 1.83 16.93 12.54
CA LEU A 84 2.41 18.28 12.39
C LEU A 84 3.75 18.40 13.12
N ALA A 85 3.85 17.87 14.34
CA ALA A 85 5.11 17.83 15.08
C ALA A 85 6.17 17.00 14.34
N ALA A 86 5.78 15.89 13.71
CA ALA A 86 6.68 15.09 12.89
C ALA A 86 7.09 15.81 11.59
N ALA A 87 6.14 16.42 10.88
CA ALA A 87 6.38 17.24 9.70
C ALA A 87 7.33 18.41 9.98
N ALA A 88 7.27 18.97 11.19
CA ALA A 88 8.13 20.07 11.60
C ALA A 88 9.57 19.67 11.90
N ARG A 89 9.78 18.45 12.43
CA ARG A 89 11.08 17.95 12.89
C ARG A 89 11.79 17.06 11.87
N CYS A 90 11.07 16.57 10.85
CA CYS A 90 11.63 15.64 9.88
C CYS A 90 12.66 16.34 8.98
N GLU A 91 13.84 15.73 8.90
CA GLU A 91 14.94 16.15 8.03
C GLU A 91 15.02 15.28 6.78
N LEU A 92 14.52 14.05 6.86
CA LEU A 92 14.63 13.03 5.83
C LEU A 92 14.13 13.50 4.47
N PHE A 93 12.97 14.17 4.41
CA PHE A 93 12.40 14.66 3.15
C PHE A 93 12.56 16.17 2.92
N ARG A 94 13.42 16.83 3.69
CA ARG A 94 13.65 18.27 3.53
C ARG A 94 14.13 18.64 2.10
N PRO A 95 15.07 17.91 1.47
CA PRO A 95 15.48 18.22 0.10
C PRO A 95 14.33 18.17 -0.90
N GLU A 96 13.41 17.22 -0.74
CA GLU A 96 12.24 17.08 -1.60
C GLU A 96 11.23 18.22 -1.40
N VAL A 97 11.09 18.73 -0.17
CA VAL A 97 10.26 19.92 0.12
C VAL A 97 10.87 21.17 -0.50
N GLU A 98 12.19 21.36 -0.37
CA GLU A 98 12.92 22.47 -1.00
C GLU A 98 12.77 22.43 -2.53
N GLN A 99 12.92 21.25 -3.14
CA GLN A 99 12.70 21.04 -4.57
C GLN A 99 11.28 21.43 -4.99
N ALA A 100 10.26 21.11 -4.19
CA ALA A 100 8.88 21.48 -4.48
C ALA A 100 8.64 23.00 -4.42
N VAL A 101 9.26 23.69 -3.47
CA VAL A 101 9.21 25.17 -3.37
C VAL A 101 9.83 25.81 -4.60
N GLU A 102 11.03 25.36 -4.98
CA GLU A 102 11.76 25.85 -6.14
C GLU A 102 11.05 25.56 -7.46
N ALA A 103 10.41 24.39 -7.57
CA ALA A 103 9.59 24.07 -8.74
C ALA A 103 8.32 24.91 -8.78
N ALA A 104 7.68 25.18 -7.64
CA ALA A 104 6.39 25.87 -7.61
C ALA A 104 6.49 27.30 -8.17
N LYS A 105 7.56 28.08 -7.91
CA LYS A 105 7.76 29.46 -8.43
C LYS A 105 6.45 30.29 -8.47
N GLU A 106 5.80 30.42 -7.31
CA GLU A 106 4.49 31.10 -7.10
C GLU A 106 3.23 30.42 -7.67
N ARG A 107 3.34 29.34 -8.43
CA ARG A 107 2.19 28.59 -8.97
C ARG A 107 1.34 27.96 -7.87
N ARG A 108 0.06 27.72 -8.18
CA ARG A 108 -0.81 26.82 -7.41
C ARG A 108 -0.37 25.37 -7.58
N VAL A 109 -0.42 24.63 -6.47
CA VAL A 109 0.10 23.27 -6.38
C VAL A 109 -0.99 22.31 -5.92
N HIS A 110 -1.11 21.19 -6.61
CA HIS A 110 -1.92 20.06 -6.18
C HIS A 110 -1.03 19.04 -5.48
N VAL A 111 -1.31 18.70 -4.23
CA VAL A 111 -0.55 17.71 -3.46
C VAL A 111 -1.37 16.44 -3.30
N VAL A 112 -0.86 15.31 -3.81
CA VAL A 112 -1.58 14.02 -3.82
C VAL A 112 -1.34 13.25 -2.53
N VAL A 113 -2.38 13.02 -1.74
CA VAL A 113 -2.34 12.22 -0.50
C VAL A 113 -3.30 11.04 -0.61
N ASP A 114 -2.75 9.88 -0.94
CA ASP A 114 -3.44 8.60 -1.04
C ASP A 114 -3.36 7.76 0.24
N GLY A 115 -2.38 8.00 1.09
CA GLY A 115 -2.12 7.15 2.25
C GLY A 115 -1.50 7.88 3.42
N GLU A 116 -1.68 7.33 4.61
CA GLU A 116 -1.28 7.96 5.86
C GLU A 116 0.20 8.26 5.99
N ARG A 117 1.04 7.43 5.36
CA ARG A 117 2.50 7.60 5.36
C ARG A 117 2.95 8.87 4.64
N GLN A 118 2.11 9.44 3.77
CA GLN A 118 2.40 10.70 3.10
C GLN A 118 2.05 11.92 3.96
N LEU A 119 1.28 11.77 5.05
CA LEU A 119 0.79 12.90 5.83
C LEU A 119 1.90 13.81 6.39
N PRO A 120 2.98 13.29 6.99
CA PRO A 120 4.06 14.17 7.46
C PRO A 120 4.66 15.01 6.32
N ALA A 121 4.92 14.40 5.17
CA ALA A 121 5.48 15.11 4.03
C ALA A 121 4.48 16.08 3.37
N ALA A 122 3.21 15.69 3.27
CA ALA A 122 2.14 16.54 2.76
C ALA A 122 1.93 17.78 3.64
N PHE A 123 1.96 17.63 4.97
CA PHE A 123 1.84 18.77 5.89
C PHE A 123 3.08 19.67 5.83
N ALA A 124 4.28 19.09 5.68
CA ALA A 124 5.49 19.87 5.45
C ALA A 124 5.43 20.67 4.13
N LEU A 125 4.90 20.07 3.06
CA LEU A 125 4.67 20.73 1.77
C LEU A 125 3.66 21.88 1.89
N VAL A 126 2.51 21.66 2.54
CA VAL A 126 1.51 22.71 2.78
C VAL A 126 2.13 23.89 3.52
N ARG A 127 2.89 23.62 4.59
CA ARG A 127 3.58 24.66 5.36
C ARG A 127 4.61 25.42 4.53
N ALA A 128 5.41 24.72 3.72
CA ALA A 128 6.49 25.33 2.94
C ALA A 128 5.98 26.12 1.72
N LEU A 129 4.90 25.67 1.09
CA LEU A 129 4.33 26.30 -0.11
C LEU A 129 3.34 27.43 0.20
N GLY A 130 2.78 27.44 1.42
CA GLY A 130 1.65 28.29 1.80
C GLY A 130 0.32 27.59 1.55
N ALA A 131 -0.55 27.51 2.57
CA ALA A 131 -1.79 26.74 2.50
C ALA A 131 -2.73 27.26 1.40
N GLU A 132 -2.82 28.58 1.24
CA GLU A 132 -3.64 29.27 0.24
C GLU A 132 -3.26 28.97 -1.23
N ARG A 133 -2.07 28.38 -1.44
CA ARG A 133 -1.57 27.99 -2.75
C ARG A 133 -1.71 26.49 -3.01
N VAL A 134 -2.13 25.72 -2.01
CA VAL A 134 -2.16 24.26 -2.06
C VAL A 134 -3.60 23.75 -2.15
N THR A 135 -3.82 22.87 -3.13
CA THR A 135 -4.99 22.00 -3.19
C THR A 135 -4.59 20.60 -2.78
N LEU A 136 -5.19 20.08 -1.71
CA LEU A 136 -5.01 18.69 -1.29
C LEU A 136 -6.01 17.80 -2.06
N CYS A 137 -5.48 16.73 -2.65
CA CYS A 137 -6.25 15.74 -3.41
C CYS A 137 -5.73 14.33 -3.13
N GLY A 138 -6.30 13.30 -3.75
CA GLY A 138 -5.92 11.91 -3.52
C GLY A 138 -6.91 11.15 -2.63
N ARG A 139 -6.69 9.83 -2.54
CA ARG A 139 -7.65 8.91 -1.92
C ARG A 139 -7.88 9.20 -0.44
N LEU A 140 -6.83 9.45 0.33
CA LEU A 140 -6.97 9.74 1.76
C LEU A 140 -7.71 11.05 1.98
N VAL A 141 -7.45 12.07 1.14
CA VAL A 141 -8.18 13.34 1.21
C VAL A 141 -9.66 13.13 0.96
N ALA A 142 -10.03 12.40 -0.10
CA ALA A 142 -11.42 12.10 -0.41
C ALA A 142 -12.14 11.36 0.73
N GLU A 143 -11.46 10.41 1.38
CA GLU A 143 -12.01 9.63 2.51
C GLU A 143 -12.12 10.44 3.82
N GLN A 144 -11.22 11.42 4.04
CA GLN A 144 -11.00 12.06 5.35
C GLN A 144 -11.11 13.61 5.32
N VAL A 145 -11.66 14.20 4.26
CA VAL A 145 -11.73 15.66 4.11
C VAL A 145 -12.37 16.37 5.30
N ALA A 146 -13.40 15.78 5.91
CA ALA A 146 -14.07 16.35 7.08
C ALA A 146 -13.15 16.41 8.31
N ALA A 147 -12.28 15.41 8.49
CA ALA A 147 -11.29 15.40 9.57
C ALA A 147 -10.18 16.41 9.29
N LEU A 148 -9.62 16.39 8.07
CA LEU A 148 -8.52 17.27 7.65
C LEU A 148 -8.90 18.76 7.71
N ARG A 149 -10.14 19.13 7.37
CA ARG A 149 -10.64 20.51 7.47
C ARG A 149 -10.64 21.09 8.89
N ARG A 150 -10.60 20.23 9.92
CA ARG A 150 -10.57 20.67 11.32
C ARG A 150 -9.16 20.97 11.82
N VAL A 151 -8.13 20.68 11.02
CA VAL A 151 -6.73 20.96 11.35
C VAL A 151 -6.43 22.44 11.04
N PRO A 152 -6.16 23.29 12.05
CA PRO A 152 -5.98 24.73 11.85
C PRO A 152 -4.84 25.09 10.89
N GLU A 153 -3.76 24.32 10.89
CA GLU A 153 -2.57 24.53 10.05
C GLU A 153 -2.83 24.26 8.56
N LEU A 154 -3.96 23.64 8.23
CA LEU A 154 -4.43 23.45 6.85
C LEU A 154 -5.49 24.50 6.47
N ALA A 155 -5.78 25.48 7.33
CA ALA A 155 -6.69 26.56 7.02
C ALA A 155 -6.15 27.36 5.82
N GLY A 156 -6.98 27.53 4.80
CA GLY A 156 -6.60 28.17 3.53
C GLY A 156 -6.32 27.19 2.40
N ALA A 157 -6.01 25.91 2.70
CA ALA A 157 -5.89 24.89 1.67
C ALA A 157 -7.24 24.56 1.02
N GLU A 158 -7.21 24.38 -0.31
CA GLU A 158 -8.35 23.90 -1.07
C GLU A 158 -8.39 22.36 -1.05
N TRP A 159 -9.58 21.80 -1.26
CA TRP A 159 -9.83 20.36 -1.18
C TRP A 159 -10.49 19.87 -2.45
N LEU A 160 -9.86 18.89 -3.09
CA LEU A 160 -10.42 18.27 -4.29
C LEU A 160 -10.64 16.78 -4.02
N GLY A 161 -11.88 16.31 -4.12
CA GLY A 161 -12.25 14.90 -3.97
C GLY A 161 -11.79 13.99 -5.12
N TRP A 162 -10.90 14.49 -5.97
CA TRP A 162 -10.27 13.76 -7.06
C TRP A 162 -9.09 12.96 -6.52
N SER A 163 -9.01 11.69 -6.91
CA SER A 163 -7.81 10.86 -6.75
C SER A 163 -7.30 10.53 -8.15
N PRO A 164 -6.04 10.90 -8.47
CA PRO A 164 -5.53 10.71 -9.81
C PRO A 164 -5.31 9.23 -10.10
N GLU A 165 -5.43 8.86 -11.38
CA GLU A 165 -5.21 7.49 -11.79
C GLU A 165 -3.75 7.10 -11.60
N ARG A 166 -3.53 5.84 -11.21
CA ARG A 166 -2.20 5.26 -11.01
C ARG A 166 -2.01 4.11 -11.96
N VAL A 167 -0.85 4.08 -12.61
CA VAL A 167 -0.43 2.97 -13.45
C VAL A 167 0.89 2.40 -12.93
N ILE A 168 1.11 1.12 -13.15
CA ILE A 168 2.39 0.50 -12.82
C ILE A 168 3.44 1.08 -13.77
N ARG A 169 4.53 1.60 -13.20
CA ARG A 169 5.64 2.15 -13.97
C ARG A 169 6.21 1.06 -14.88
N PRO A 170 6.40 1.31 -16.18
CA PRO A 170 6.84 0.29 -17.13
C PRO A 170 8.13 -0.44 -16.72
N SER A 171 9.08 0.27 -16.11
CA SER A 171 10.35 -0.30 -15.64
C SER A 171 10.18 -1.33 -14.51
N TRP A 172 9.02 -1.34 -13.83
CA TRP A 172 8.65 -2.32 -12.81
C TRP A 172 7.80 -3.48 -13.34
N TYR A 173 7.47 -3.47 -14.63
CA TYR A 173 6.68 -4.50 -15.27
C TYR A 173 7.35 -5.01 -16.55
N ALA A 174 8.45 -5.74 -16.35
CA ALA A 174 9.26 -6.31 -17.44
C ALA A 174 8.44 -7.33 -18.26
N GLY A 175 8.44 -7.19 -19.59
CA GLY A 175 7.64 -8.03 -20.49
C GLY A 175 6.13 -7.74 -20.46
N GLY A 176 5.71 -6.65 -19.80
CA GLY A 176 4.31 -6.23 -19.75
C GLY A 176 3.70 -5.89 -21.12
N PRO A 177 2.36 -5.83 -21.22
CA PRO A 177 1.66 -5.38 -22.41
C PRO A 177 2.06 -3.93 -22.72
N ARG A 178 1.99 -3.57 -24.01
CA ARG A 178 2.20 -2.18 -24.47
C ARG A 178 1.24 -1.18 -23.83
N THR A 179 0.15 -1.66 -23.26
CA THR A 179 -0.88 -0.86 -22.59
C THR A 179 -0.53 -0.66 -21.11
N PRO A 180 -0.64 0.57 -20.57
CA PRO A 180 -0.48 0.82 -19.14
C PRO A 180 -1.38 -0.08 -18.29
N VAL A 181 -0.82 -0.65 -17.22
CA VAL A 181 -1.60 -1.45 -16.26
C VAL A 181 -2.06 -0.55 -15.12
N ARG A 182 -3.37 -0.38 -14.99
CA ARG A 182 -3.95 0.41 -13.90
C ARG A 182 -3.72 -0.28 -12.57
N TRP A 183 -3.23 0.45 -11.58
CA TRP A 183 -3.01 -0.02 -10.22
C TRP A 183 -4.20 0.32 -9.33
N LEU A 184 -4.79 -0.70 -8.69
CA LEU A 184 -5.98 -0.56 -7.84
C LEU A 184 -5.66 -0.83 -6.37
N THR A 185 -6.10 0.05 -5.49
CA THR A 185 -6.02 -0.14 -4.03
C THR A 185 -7.32 0.26 -3.34
N GLY A 186 -7.49 -0.10 -2.07
CA GLY A 186 -8.57 0.44 -1.23
C GLY A 186 -9.96 0.27 -1.87
N PRO A 187 -10.70 1.36 -2.17
CA PRO A 187 -12.01 1.37 -2.84
C PRO A 187 -11.95 1.61 -4.36
N ASP A 188 -10.77 1.71 -4.98
CA ASP A 188 -10.61 2.06 -6.41
C ASP A 188 -11.27 1.05 -7.34
N THR A 189 -12.20 1.47 -8.20
CA THR A 189 -12.88 0.56 -9.13
C THR A 189 -11.98 0.12 -10.28
N PRO A 190 -12.10 -1.14 -10.75
CA PRO A 190 -11.47 -1.56 -11.99
C PRO A 190 -11.87 -0.65 -13.16
N PRO A 191 -10.97 -0.44 -14.12
CA PRO A 191 -11.31 0.33 -15.31
C PRO A 191 -12.31 -0.46 -16.16
N ASP A 192 -13.17 0.23 -16.92
CA ASP A 192 -14.15 -0.40 -17.81
C ASP A 192 -13.47 -1.23 -18.93
N SER A 193 -12.25 -0.85 -19.31
CA SER A 193 -11.42 -1.53 -20.31
C SER A 193 -9.93 -1.57 -19.90
N GLY A 194 -9.16 -2.43 -20.56
CA GLY A 194 -7.71 -2.52 -20.37
C GLY A 194 -7.25 -3.37 -19.18
N PRO A 195 -5.93 -3.59 -19.06
CA PRO A 195 -5.34 -4.40 -18.00
C PRO A 195 -5.31 -3.65 -16.66
N TRP A 196 -5.43 -4.40 -15.57
CA TRP A 196 -5.29 -3.87 -14.22
C TRP A 196 -4.54 -4.85 -13.33
N ALA A 197 -3.96 -4.33 -12.25
CA ALA A 197 -3.41 -5.09 -11.15
C ALA A 197 -3.77 -4.40 -9.84
N GLY A 198 -3.77 -5.10 -8.72
CA GLY A 198 -4.20 -4.46 -7.49
C GLY A 198 -3.84 -5.17 -6.20
N ARG A 199 -3.97 -4.40 -5.12
CA ARG A 199 -3.92 -4.90 -3.74
C ARG A 199 -5.26 -4.64 -3.08
N LEU A 200 -6.06 -5.68 -2.92
CA LEU A 200 -7.49 -5.58 -2.62
C LEU A 200 -7.91 -6.55 -1.53
N ASP A 201 -8.93 -6.18 -0.77
CA ASP A 201 -9.61 -7.07 0.17
C ASP A 201 -10.25 -8.28 -0.56
N ALA A 202 -10.22 -9.45 0.07
CA ALA A 202 -10.78 -10.69 -0.47
C ALA A 202 -12.26 -10.57 -0.86
N VAL A 203 -13.07 -9.95 0.00
CA VAL A 203 -14.52 -9.82 -0.23
C VAL A 203 -14.78 -8.90 -1.41
N ARG A 204 -14.02 -7.82 -1.49
CA ARG A 204 -14.10 -6.86 -2.59
C ARG A 204 -13.81 -7.50 -3.93
N VAL A 205 -12.69 -8.22 -4.04
CA VAL A 205 -12.28 -8.80 -5.32
C VAL A 205 -13.15 -9.98 -5.74
N ALA A 206 -13.70 -10.74 -4.77
CA ALA A 206 -14.65 -11.81 -5.04
C ALA A 206 -15.99 -11.31 -5.64
N ALA A 207 -16.30 -10.03 -5.45
CA ALA A 207 -17.49 -9.38 -6.03
C ALA A 207 -17.29 -8.87 -7.46
N PHE A 208 -16.08 -8.92 -8.02
CA PHE A 208 -15.82 -8.43 -9.37
C PHE A 208 -16.43 -9.33 -10.45
N PRO A 209 -16.94 -8.74 -11.55
CA PRO A 209 -17.34 -9.49 -12.74
C PRO A 209 -16.21 -10.35 -13.32
N LEU A 210 -16.56 -11.48 -13.93
CA LEU A 210 -15.58 -12.45 -14.48
C LEU A 210 -14.74 -11.86 -15.62
N ASP A 211 -15.36 -11.08 -16.49
CA ASP A 211 -14.70 -10.36 -17.58
C ASP A 211 -13.70 -9.30 -17.05
N THR A 212 -14.02 -8.68 -15.91
CA THR A 212 -13.09 -7.78 -15.22
C THR A 212 -11.89 -8.56 -14.67
N LEU A 213 -12.11 -9.71 -14.03
CA LEU A 213 -11.05 -10.58 -13.51
C LEU A 213 -10.14 -11.14 -14.63
N ALA A 214 -10.69 -11.45 -15.80
CA ALA A 214 -9.93 -11.94 -16.96
C ALA A 214 -8.88 -10.93 -17.48
N ARG A 215 -9.00 -9.65 -17.13
CA ARG A 215 -8.02 -8.59 -17.48
C ARG A 215 -6.98 -8.33 -16.40
N CYS A 216 -7.07 -9.04 -15.28
CA CYS A 216 -6.08 -8.93 -14.21
C CYS A 216 -4.69 -9.34 -14.71
N ARG A 217 -3.67 -8.60 -14.26
CA ARG A 217 -2.24 -8.84 -14.55
C ARG A 217 -1.43 -9.19 -13.32
N GLY A 218 -2.03 -9.07 -12.15
CA GLY A 218 -1.42 -9.41 -10.87
C GLY A 218 -2.33 -8.99 -9.74
N LEU A 219 -2.40 -9.79 -8.67
CA LEU A 219 -3.28 -9.51 -7.54
C LEU A 219 -2.63 -9.88 -6.21
N THR A 220 -2.60 -8.93 -5.27
CA THR A 220 -2.36 -9.19 -3.85
C THR A 220 -3.70 -9.15 -3.12
N ILE A 221 -4.16 -10.28 -2.63
CA ILE A 221 -5.42 -10.43 -1.90
C ILE A 221 -5.16 -10.27 -0.41
N ILE A 222 -5.80 -9.30 0.22
CA ILE A 222 -5.70 -9.12 1.67
C ILE A 222 -6.74 -10.01 2.35
N VAL A 223 -6.27 -10.85 3.25
CA VAL A 223 -7.08 -11.83 4.00
C VAL A 223 -6.78 -11.72 5.49
N THR A 224 -7.69 -12.16 6.34
CA THR A 224 -7.49 -12.27 7.81
C THR A 224 -7.33 -13.72 8.25
N ARG A 225 -7.90 -14.66 7.49
CA ARG A 225 -7.79 -16.11 7.68
C ARG A 225 -8.03 -16.85 6.37
N ILE A 226 -7.37 -18.00 6.20
CA ILE A 226 -7.62 -18.95 5.12
C ILE A 226 -7.64 -20.37 5.68
N ASP A 227 -8.79 -21.03 5.58
CA ASP A 227 -8.93 -22.45 5.94
C ASP A 227 -8.64 -23.34 4.72
N PHE A 228 -9.15 -22.91 3.56
CA PHE A 228 -8.90 -23.47 2.24
C PHE A 228 -9.35 -22.43 1.20
N LEU A 229 -8.97 -22.60 -0.08
CA LEU A 229 -9.28 -21.59 -1.10
C LEU A 229 -10.79 -21.31 -1.32
N ALA A 230 -11.67 -22.18 -0.85
CA ALA A 230 -13.13 -21.94 -0.89
C ALA A 230 -13.69 -21.30 0.39
N ALA A 231 -12.87 -21.08 1.42
CA ALA A 231 -13.22 -20.41 2.67
C ALA A 231 -12.07 -19.47 3.09
N VAL A 232 -12.16 -18.22 2.65
CA VAL A 232 -11.20 -17.15 2.95
C VAL A 232 -11.91 -15.98 3.58
N THR A 233 -11.43 -15.53 4.74
CA THR A 233 -12.03 -14.40 5.47
C THR A 233 -11.33 -13.10 5.10
N GLY A 234 -12.10 -12.09 4.70
CA GLY A 234 -11.58 -10.76 4.38
C GLY A 234 -11.46 -9.84 5.59
N LEU A 235 -11.23 -8.56 5.32
CA LEU A 235 -11.02 -7.50 6.32
C LEU A 235 -12.28 -7.11 7.09
N ASN A 236 -13.46 -7.51 6.64
CA ASN A 236 -14.72 -7.26 7.34
C ASN A 236 -15.29 -8.52 8.02
N GLY A 237 -14.49 -9.58 8.15
CA GLY A 237 -14.91 -10.85 8.76
C GLY A 237 -15.83 -11.71 7.90
N MET A 238 -16.18 -11.28 6.68
CA MET A 238 -16.96 -12.12 5.76
C MET A 238 -16.07 -13.14 5.06
N THR A 239 -16.58 -14.37 4.96
CA THR A 239 -15.93 -15.47 4.25
C THR A 239 -16.36 -15.49 2.78
N VAL A 240 -15.40 -15.66 1.88
CA VAL A 240 -15.61 -15.79 0.43
C VAL A 240 -14.89 -16.99 -0.15
N ASN A 241 -15.37 -17.44 -1.30
CA ASN A 241 -14.77 -18.53 -2.07
C ASN A 241 -13.88 -17.97 -3.18
N LEU A 242 -12.56 -18.11 -3.05
CA LEU A 242 -11.60 -17.62 -4.03
C LEU A 242 -11.46 -18.53 -5.26
N ARG A 243 -11.95 -19.78 -5.25
CA ARG A 243 -11.81 -20.69 -6.40
C ARG A 243 -12.40 -20.11 -7.68
N ARG A 244 -13.56 -19.45 -7.58
CA ARG A 244 -14.21 -18.79 -8.71
C ARG A 244 -13.35 -17.67 -9.28
N LEU A 245 -12.74 -16.89 -8.40
CA LEU A 245 -11.85 -15.79 -8.77
C LEU A 245 -10.58 -16.32 -9.45
N LEU A 246 -9.96 -17.34 -8.86
CA LEU A 246 -8.72 -17.92 -9.39
C LEU A 246 -8.93 -18.60 -10.74
N ALA A 247 -10.13 -19.17 -10.98
CA ALA A 247 -10.49 -19.71 -12.29
C ALA A 247 -10.71 -18.65 -13.37
N ALA A 248 -10.98 -17.39 -12.98
CA ALA A 248 -11.25 -16.29 -13.91
C ALA A 248 -10.02 -15.43 -14.21
N ILE A 249 -9.03 -15.41 -13.31
CA ILE A 249 -7.76 -14.70 -13.49
C ILE A 249 -6.87 -15.48 -14.47
N PRO A 250 -6.16 -14.81 -15.39
CA PRO A 250 -5.21 -15.49 -16.28
C PRO A 250 -4.14 -16.25 -15.50
N VAL A 251 -3.81 -17.48 -15.93
CA VAL A 251 -2.81 -18.34 -15.26
C VAL A 251 -1.43 -17.67 -15.13
N ALA A 252 -1.07 -16.81 -16.09
CA ALA A 252 0.20 -16.07 -16.06
C ALA A 252 0.19 -14.88 -15.08
N ALA A 253 -0.97 -14.45 -14.58
CA ALA A 253 -1.05 -13.35 -13.63
C ALA A 253 -0.72 -13.87 -12.22
N PRO A 254 0.33 -13.37 -11.56
CA PRO A 254 0.66 -13.78 -10.19
C PRO A 254 -0.47 -13.39 -9.22
N VAL A 255 -0.80 -14.33 -8.33
CA VAL A 255 -1.76 -14.10 -7.24
C VAL A 255 -1.08 -14.42 -5.91
N THR A 256 -1.08 -13.46 -5.00
CA THR A 256 -0.53 -13.61 -3.65
C THR A 256 -1.54 -13.22 -2.59
N CYS A 257 -1.33 -13.68 -1.36
CA CYS A 257 -2.12 -13.30 -0.20
C CYS A 257 -1.28 -12.47 0.77
N GLU A 258 -1.81 -11.35 1.25
CA GLU A 258 -1.28 -10.65 2.41
C GLU A 258 -2.16 -10.93 3.63
N LEU A 259 -1.58 -11.54 4.67
CA LEU A 259 -2.30 -11.87 5.88
C LEU A 259 -2.30 -10.67 6.85
N ALA A 260 -3.49 -10.22 7.23
CA ALA A 260 -3.73 -9.23 8.26
C ALA A 260 -3.95 -9.93 9.62
N VAL A 261 -2.91 -9.91 10.45
CA VAL A 261 -2.80 -10.64 11.72
C VAL A 261 -3.48 -9.88 12.86
N GLY A 262 -4.22 -10.59 13.72
CA GLY A 262 -4.91 -10.01 14.87
C GLY A 262 -6.28 -9.41 14.56
N ALA A 263 -6.99 -9.95 13.57
CA ALA A 263 -8.38 -9.55 13.34
C ALA A 263 -9.30 -10.11 14.44
N PRO A 264 -10.50 -9.52 14.67
CA PRO A 264 -11.38 -9.93 15.75
C PRO A 264 -11.76 -11.42 15.68
N GLY A 265 -11.62 -12.15 16.78
CA GLY A 265 -11.94 -13.58 16.82
C GLY A 265 -10.96 -14.47 16.05
N ILE A 266 -9.74 -14.01 15.82
CA ILE A 266 -8.69 -14.79 15.18
C ILE A 266 -7.48 -14.83 16.10
N ASP A 267 -7.21 -16.01 16.66
CA ASP A 267 -6.08 -16.26 17.54
C ASP A 267 -4.78 -16.58 16.78
N ALA A 268 -3.70 -16.76 17.53
CA ALA A 268 -2.39 -17.09 16.97
C ALA A 268 -2.36 -18.46 16.27
N GLY A 269 -3.19 -19.42 16.70
CA GLY A 269 -3.27 -20.76 16.12
C GLY A 269 -3.86 -20.72 14.72
N ALA A 270 -5.01 -20.07 14.56
CA ALA A 270 -5.66 -19.87 13.26
C ALA A 270 -4.78 -19.07 12.27
N VAL A 271 -4.01 -18.10 12.78
CA VAL A 271 -3.00 -17.39 11.98
C VAL A 271 -1.88 -18.35 11.55
N GLY A 272 -1.39 -19.20 12.45
CA GLY A 272 -0.37 -20.21 12.15
C GLY A 272 -0.81 -21.17 11.04
N GLU A 273 -2.02 -21.74 11.16
CA GLU A 273 -2.60 -22.64 10.15
C GLU A 273 -2.73 -21.95 8.79
N SER A 274 -3.21 -20.70 8.78
CA SER A 274 -3.31 -19.89 7.55
C SER A 274 -1.94 -19.69 6.88
N LEU A 275 -0.89 -19.50 7.68
CA LEU A 275 0.46 -19.27 7.18
C LEU A 275 1.12 -20.53 6.66
N GLU A 276 0.94 -21.66 7.35
CA GLU A 276 1.40 -22.97 6.88
C GLU A 276 0.74 -23.31 5.54
N LEU A 277 -0.58 -23.11 5.44
CA LEU A 277 -1.31 -23.34 4.21
C LEU A 277 -0.79 -22.45 3.07
N LEU A 278 -0.53 -21.17 3.31
CA LEU A 278 -0.02 -20.26 2.26
C LEU A 278 1.46 -20.47 1.92
N ALA A 279 2.25 -21.06 2.81
CA ALA A 279 3.64 -21.39 2.56
C ALA A 279 3.78 -22.45 1.44
N ASP A 280 2.85 -23.40 1.39
CA ASP A 280 2.82 -24.47 0.38
C ASP A 280 2.26 -24.00 -0.98
N GLY A 281 1.76 -22.78 -1.08
CA GLY A 281 1.28 -22.19 -2.33
C GLY A 281 0.06 -22.86 -2.99
N PRO A 282 -0.98 -23.27 -2.24
CA PRO A 282 -2.10 -24.05 -2.76
C PRO A 282 -2.82 -23.31 -3.88
N GLY A 283 -3.13 -24.04 -4.96
CA GLY A 283 -3.80 -23.47 -6.14
C GLY A 283 -3.06 -22.30 -6.78
N GLY A 284 -1.73 -22.21 -6.57
CA GLY A 284 -0.88 -21.14 -7.12
C GLY A 284 -0.90 -19.85 -6.30
N VAL A 285 -1.59 -19.81 -5.16
CA VAL A 285 -1.66 -18.62 -4.29
C VAL A 285 -0.61 -18.72 -3.20
N ARG A 286 0.36 -17.81 -3.22
CA ARG A 286 1.46 -17.77 -2.25
C ARG A 286 1.27 -16.66 -1.22
N LEU A 287 1.92 -16.79 -0.07
CA LEU A 287 2.05 -15.66 0.85
C LEU A 287 2.90 -14.53 0.23
N GLY A 288 2.35 -13.33 0.19
CA GLY A 288 2.98 -12.11 -0.33
C GLY A 288 3.18 -11.02 0.73
N GLY A 289 2.83 -11.27 2.00
CA GLY A 289 3.12 -10.33 3.07
C GLY A 289 2.36 -10.59 4.37
N LEU A 290 2.85 -9.96 5.45
CA LEU A 290 2.23 -9.97 6.78
C LEU A 290 2.13 -8.54 7.30
N ARG A 291 0.98 -8.21 7.89
CA ARG A 291 0.75 -6.94 8.57
C ARG A 291 -0.17 -7.09 9.78
N ALA A 292 -0.10 -6.14 10.69
CA ALA A 292 -1.13 -6.01 11.72
C ALA A 292 -2.47 -5.65 11.08
N TYR A 293 -3.53 -6.30 11.53
CA TYR A 293 -4.89 -5.95 11.16
C TYR A 293 -5.26 -4.59 11.75
N ARG A 294 -6.01 -3.79 10.96
CA ARG A 294 -6.49 -2.47 11.36
C ARG A 294 -7.94 -2.34 10.94
N MET A 295 -8.85 -2.33 11.92
CA MET A 295 -10.27 -2.18 11.67
C MET A 295 -10.59 -0.75 11.23
N GLY A 296 -11.00 -0.55 9.98
CA GLY A 296 -11.42 0.78 9.52
C GLY A 296 -12.63 1.29 10.32
N ILE A 297 -12.71 2.60 10.57
CA ILE A 297 -13.74 3.22 11.44
C ILE A 297 -15.20 2.92 11.01
N ARG A 298 -15.42 2.59 9.74
CA ARG A 298 -16.74 2.22 9.18
C ARG A 298 -16.93 0.71 8.98
N THR A 299 -15.90 -0.11 9.24
CA THR A 299 -15.88 -1.55 8.95
C THR A 299 -16.65 -2.33 10.01
N VAL A 300 -17.72 -3.01 9.62
CA VAL A 300 -18.39 -4.00 10.50
C VAL A 300 -17.62 -5.32 10.45
N TRP A 301 -17.68 -6.10 11.53
CA TRP A 301 -17.04 -7.41 11.58
C TRP A 301 -18.10 -8.51 11.57
N ALA A 302 -18.21 -9.25 10.46
CA ALA A 302 -19.22 -10.28 10.24
C ALA A 302 -20.65 -9.79 10.54
N GLY A 303 -20.94 -8.52 10.25
CA GLY A 303 -22.24 -7.89 10.54
C GLY A 303 -22.41 -7.36 11.98
N HIS A 304 -21.43 -7.56 12.86
CA HIS A 304 -21.45 -7.11 14.26
C HIS A 304 -20.53 -5.90 14.51
N SER A 305 -20.84 -5.10 15.54
CA SER A 305 -20.02 -3.99 16.02
C SER A 305 -19.19 -4.45 17.22
N VAL A 306 -17.90 -4.69 17.01
CA VAL A 306 -16.91 -5.10 18.04
C VAL A 306 -16.02 -3.92 18.47
N ARG A 307 -16.55 -2.70 18.37
CA ARG A 307 -15.77 -1.46 18.27
C ARG A 307 -15.69 -0.70 19.59
N PHE A 308 -14.54 -0.07 19.84
CA PHE A 308 -14.43 1.02 20.81
C PHE A 308 -14.50 2.40 20.14
N PRO A 309 -14.91 3.44 20.87
CA PRO A 309 -14.79 4.81 20.38
C PRO A 309 -13.32 5.17 20.12
N PRO A 310 -13.05 6.10 19.17
CA PRO A 310 -11.70 6.62 18.97
C PRO A 310 -11.09 7.17 20.25
N ARG A 311 -9.77 6.96 20.43
CA ARG A 311 -9.03 7.55 21.56
C ARG A 311 -9.12 9.09 21.51
N ALA A 312 -9.23 9.71 22.68
CA ALA A 312 -9.18 11.16 22.78
C ALA A 312 -7.89 11.71 22.15
N GLY A 313 -7.99 12.77 21.36
CA GLY A 313 -6.86 13.37 20.64
C GLY A 313 -6.54 12.74 19.28
N HIS A 314 -7.19 11.64 18.89
CA HIS A 314 -7.04 11.07 17.53
C HIS A 314 -8.07 11.68 16.57
N ASP A 315 -7.85 12.92 16.14
CA ASP A 315 -8.76 13.67 15.25
C ASP A 315 -8.68 13.24 13.77
N LEU A 316 -7.64 12.48 13.39
CA LEU A 316 -7.46 11.84 12.08
C LEU A 316 -7.68 10.31 12.14
N THR A 317 -8.56 9.85 13.03
CA THR A 317 -8.84 8.42 13.21
C THR A 317 -9.34 7.76 11.92
N ARG A 318 -8.57 6.77 11.43
CA ARG A 318 -8.95 5.89 10.31
C ARG A 318 -9.27 4.48 10.76
N TRP A 319 -8.57 4.03 11.80
CA TRP A 319 -8.69 2.69 12.36
C TRP A 319 -9.09 2.81 13.82
N ILE A 320 -9.90 1.88 14.29
CA ILE A 320 -10.42 1.87 15.65
C ILE A 320 -9.95 0.63 16.38
N GLU A 321 -9.90 0.75 17.70
CA GLU A 321 -9.72 -0.38 18.58
C GLU A 321 -10.99 -1.24 18.58
N PHE A 322 -10.79 -2.51 18.87
CA PHE A 322 -11.84 -3.50 18.95
C PHE A 322 -11.48 -4.52 20.01
N ASP A 323 -12.49 -5.19 20.53
CA ASP A 323 -12.34 -6.37 21.38
C ASP A 323 -13.41 -7.38 21.01
N ALA A 324 -12.98 -8.62 20.88
CA ALA A 324 -13.81 -9.78 20.64
C ALA A 324 -13.12 -11.00 21.27
N PRO A 325 -13.87 -12.02 21.69
CA PRO A 325 -13.28 -13.28 22.18
C PRO A 325 -12.20 -13.79 21.24
N GLU A 326 -11.12 -14.37 21.77
CA GLU A 326 -10.02 -14.98 20.99
C GLU A 326 -9.19 -14.00 20.13
N THR A 327 -9.45 -12.69 20.23
CA THR A 327 -8.63 -11.69 19.53
C THR A 327 -7.24 -11.59 20.15
N MET A 328 -6.21 -11.70 19.31
CA MET A 328 -4.81 -11.47 19.73
C MET A 328 -4.61 -10.06 20.27
N ARG A 329 -3.86 -9.94 21.36
CA ARG A 329 -3.37 -8.65 21.87
C ARG A 329 -2.32 -8.07 20.94
N GLU A 330 -2.11 -6.75 20.99
CA GLU A 330 -1.15 -6.05 20.12
C GLU A 330 0.27 -6.63 20.19
N TRP A 331 0.76 -6.99 21.39
CA TRP A 331 2.08 -7.59 21.55
C TRP A 331 2.16 -9.02 20.98
N GLU A 332 1.06 -9.78 21.01
CA GLU A 332 0.96 -11.11 20.39
C GLU A 332 1.04 -10.97 18.87
N VAL A 333 0.31 -10.01 18.30
CA VAL A 333 0.35 -9.70 16.86
C VAL A 333 1.77 -9.36 16.42
N ALA A 334 2.44 -8.46 17.14
CA ALA A 334 3.82 -8.06 16.83
C ALA A 334 4.80 -9.25 16.92
N THR A 335 4.63 -10.12 17.92
CA THR A 335 5.47 -11.30 18.13
C THR A 335 5.26 -12.34 17.02
N THR A 336 4.01 -12.65 16.69
CA THR A 336 3.65 -13.59 15.61
C THR A 336 4.16 -13.12 14.26
N ILE A 337 3.95 -11.84 13.91
CA ILE A 337 4.47 -11.28 12.64
C ILE A 337 5.99 -11.40 12.58
N ARG A 338 6.70 -11.08 13.67
CA ARG A 338 8.17 -11.17 13.73
C ARG A 338 8.64 -12.61 13.53
N ALA A 339 8.11 -13.55 14.34
CA ALA A 339 8.49 -14.95 14.28
C ALA A 339 8.30 -15.56 12.88
N TRP A 340 7.21 -15.20 12.21
CA TRP A 340 6.94 -15.68 10.85
C TRP A 340 7.78 -14.98 9.79
N ARG A 341 8.04 -13.67 9.90
CA ARG A 341 8.98 -12.98 8.99
C ARG A 341 10.39 -13.55 9.07
N ASP A 342 10.82 -14.01 10.24
CA ASP A 342 12.13 -14.65 10.40
C ASP A 342 12.19 -16.04 9.74
N ARG A 343 11.07 -16.79 9.71
CA ARG A 343 10.94 -18.07 8.99
C ARG A 343 10.75 -17.92 7.48
N LEU A 344 10.06 -16.87 7.05
CA LEU A 344 9.61 -16.68 5.68
C LEU A 344 10.55 -15.70 4.95
N HIS A 345 11.59 -16.24 4.34
CA HIS A 345 12.55 -15.44 3.59
C HIS A 345 11.95 -14.97 2.25
N GLY A 346 12.29 -13.74 1.85
CA GLY A 346 11.97 -13.22 0.52
C GLY A 346 10.53 -12.79 0.31
N LEU A 347 9.73 -12.58 1.38
CA LEU A 347 8.41 -11.96 1.22
C LEU A 347 8.57 -10.55 0.66
N PRO A 348 8.11 -10.28 -0.58
CA PRO A 348 8.15 -8.93 -1.10
C PRO A 348 7.17 -8.06 -0.31
N PRO A 349 7.38 -6.73 -0.24
CA PRO A 349 6.41 -5.83 0.35
C PRO A 349 5.14 -5.84 -0.50
N GLY A 350 4.15 -6.67 -0.15
CA GLY A 350 2.92 -6.89 -0.94
C GLY A 350 2.10 -5.63 -1.22
N ARG A 351 2.47 -4.49 -0.63
CA ARG A 351 1.92 -3.15 -0.87
C ARG A 351 2.45 -2.43 -2.11
N LEU A 352 3.61 -2.80 -2.64
CA LEU A 352 4.17 -2.16 -3.82
C LEU A 352 3.57 -2.82 -5.07
N ALA A 353 3.12 -2.02 -6.02
CA ALA A 353 2.51 -2.50 -7.25
C ALA A 353 3.43 -3.44 -8.05
N ALA A 354 4.73 -3.17 -8.06
CA ALA A 354 5.73 -4.05 -8.67
C ALA A 354 5.64 -5.49 -8.14
N CYS A 355 5.54 -5.65 -6.81
CA CYS A 355 5.48 -6.97 -6.17
C CYS A 355 4.23 -7.75 -6.55
N THR A 356 3.17 -7.04 -6.94
CA THR A 356 1.92 -7.66 -7.38
C THR A 356 1.99 -8.20 -8.80
N VAL A 357 2.81 -7.62 -9.68
CA VAL A 357 2.94 -8.07 -11.08
C VAL A 357 4.25 -8.80 -11.36
N ALA A 358 5.19 -8.78 -10.40
CA ALA A 358 6.36 -9.63 -10.43
C ALA A 358 5.91 -11.09 -10.27
N GLY A 359 5.83 -11.80 -11.39
CA GLY A 359 5.85 -13.25 -11.37
C GLY A 359 7.20 -13.70 -10.83
N GLY A 360 7.21 -14.74 -9.99
CA GLY A 360 8.47 -15.35 -9.57
C GLY A 360 9.30 -15.69 -10.81
N GLU A 361 10.58 -15.29 -10.82
CA GLU A 361 11.52 -15.71 -11.85
C GLU A 361 11.37 -17.21 -12.08
N GLY A 362 11.26 -17.58 -13.35
CA GLY A 362 10.79 -18.88 -13.75
C GLY A 362 11.57 -20.05 -13.15
N THR A 363 10.81 -21.01 -12.64
CA THR A 363 11.05 -22.43 -12.94
C THR A 363 10.55 -22.78 -14.35
N ALA A 364 10.83 -21.91 -15.32
CA ALA A 364 10.69 -22.20 -16.73
C ALA A 364 12.08 -22.51 -17.29
N GLY A 365 12.38 -23.80 -17.47
CA GLY A 365 13.45 -24.22 -18.37
C GLY A 365 14.69 -24.87 -17.75
N VAL A 366 14.53 -25.89 -16.89
CA VAL A 366 15.45 -27.03 -17.02
C VAL A 366 15.02 -27.76 -18.29
N SER A 367 15.57 -27.33 -19.43
CA SER A 367 15.44 -28.10 -20.66
C SER A 367 16.07 -29.46 -20.38
N VAL A 368 15.25 -30.50 -20.53
CA VAL A 368 15.72 -31.86 -20.74
C VAL A 368 16.55 -31.86 -22.03
N LEU A 369 17.85 -31.59 -21.90
CA LEU A 369 18.86 -32.10 -22.79
C LEU A 369 19.20 -33.47 -22.19
N GLY A 370 18.66 -34.58 -22.70
CA GLY A 370 18.91 -34.98 -24.07
C GLY A 370 20.38 -35.34 -24.23
N ARG A 371 20.85 -36.36 -23.51
CA ARG A 371 22.05 -37.11 -23.89
C ARG A 371 21.68 -38.57 -24.10
N GLY A 372 21.42 -38.88 -25.36
CA GLY A 372 21.65 -40.20 -25.90
C GLY A 372 23.12 -40.35 -26.35
N HIS A 373 23.59 -41.58 -26.18
CA HIS A 373 24.73 -42.26 -26.82
C HIS A 373 26.13 -42.14 -26.19
N GLY A 374 26.68 -43.33 -25.97
CA GLY A 374 27.93 -43.69 -25.32
C GLY A 374 27.76 -45.03 -24.62
#